data_AF-A0A960NMS0-F1
#
_entry.id   AF-A0A960NMS0-F1
#
_cell.length_a   1.000
_cell.length_b   1.000
_cell.length_c   1.000
_cell.angle_alpha   90.00
_cell.angle_beta   90.00
_cell.angle_gamma   90.00
#
_symmetry.space_group_name_H-M   'P 1'
#
loop_
_entity.id
_entity.type
_entity.pdbx_description
1 polymer ?
#
loop_
_entity_poly.entity_id
_entity_poly.type
_entity_poly.pdbx_seq_one_letter_code
_entity_poly.pdbx_strand_id
1 'polypeptide(L)' 'GFGVLNQLRDAGISADLYPEPVKMQKQMKYANALGVPFVLVIGEAERSSGLLACKDMRQGNQESIDIQGVIDRLTGS' A
#
# COMPACT_ATOMS: atom_id res chain seq x y z
N GLY A 1 -0.58 15.19 7.34
CA GLY A 1 0.77 14.73 7.01
C GLY A 1 0.76 13.24 6.71
N PHE A 2 1.53 12.81 5.71
CA PHE A 2 1.58 11.44 5.17
C PHE A 2 2.21 10.44 6.15
N GLY A 3 1.48 10.08 7.22
CA GLY A 3 2.01 9.21 8.28
C GLY A 3 2.39 7.79 7.83
N VAL A 4 1.74 7.26 6.79
CA VAL A 4 2.04 5.92 6.26
C VAL A 4 3.40 5.87 5.55
N LEU A 5 3.71 6.88 4.73
CA LEU A 5 4.98 6.94 4.00
C LEU A 5 6.17 7.06 4.96
N ASN A 6 6.02 7.86 6.02
CA ASN A 6 7.06 7.97 7.06
C ASN A 6 7.27 6.63 7.78
N GLN A 7 6.20 5.95 8.21
CA GLN A 7 6.33 4.65 8.88
C GLN A 7 7.03 3.60 8.00
N LEU A 8 6.71 3.57 6.70
CA LEU A 8 7.38 2.66 5.75
C LEU A 8 8.87 3.01 5.61
N ARG A 9 9.21 4.29 5.48
CA ARG A 9 10.61 4.74 5.42
C ARG A 9 11.39 4.46 6.71
N ASP A 10 10.77 4.67 7.87
CA ASP A 10 11.37 4.38 9.18
C ASP A 10 11.63 2.87 9.34
N ALA A 11 10.79 2.03 8.75
CA ALA A 11 10.99 0.58 8.67
C ALA A 11 12.02 0.14 7.61
N GLY A 12 12.66 1.08 6.88
CA GLY A 12 13.61 0.78 5.83
C GLY A 12 12.98 0.30 4.52
N ILE A 13 11.66 0.43 4.37
CA ILE A 13 10.93 0.02 3.18
C ILE A 13 10.93 1.16 2.16
N SER A 14 11.38 0.86 0.94
CA SER A 14 11.21 1.76 -0.20
C SER A 14 9.75 1.74 -0.66
N ALA A 15 9.00 2.79 -0.29
CA ALA A 15 7.62 2.99 -0.70
C ALA A 15 7.46 4.31 -1.44
N ASP A 16 6.65 4.31 -2.50
CA ASP A 16 6.23 5.50 -3.23
C ASP A 16 4.74 5.73 -3.03
N LEU A 17 4.38 6.96 -2.67
CA LEU A 17 2.99 7.35 -2.52
C LEU A 17 2.51 8.05 -3.77
N TYR A 18 1.46 7.51 -4.38
CA TYR A 18 0.76 8.22 -5.46
C TYR A 18 -0.11 9.34 -4.86
N PRO A 19 0.15 10.62 -5.19
CA PRO A 19 -0.43 11.76 -4.47
C PRO A 19 -1.91 12.03 -4.79
N GLU A 20 -2.44 11.45 -5.87
CA GLU A 20 -3.84 11.65 -6.25
C GLU A 20 -4.71 10.42 -5.91
N PRO A 21 -5.89 10.60 -5.30
CA PRO A 21 -6.91 9.57 -5.20
C PRO A 21 -7.55 9.34 -6.59
N VAL A 22 -6.76 8.84 -7.53
CA VAL A 22 -7.23 8.45 -8.85
C VAL A 22 -7.96 7.11 -8.76
N LYS A 23 -8.87 6.86 -9.71
CA LYS A 23 -9.57 5.58 -9.85
C LYS A 23 -8.61 4.41 -9.69
N MET A 24 -9.01 3.39 -8.94
CA MET A 24 -8.26 2.14 -8.67
C MET A 24 -7.54 1.58 -9.91
N GLN A 25 -8.18 1.65 -11.09
CA GLN A 25 -7.58 1.24 -12.37
C GLN A 25 -6.25 1.94 -12.70
N LYS A 26 -6.12 3.25 -12.42
CA LYS A 26 -4.87 3.99 -12.67
C LYS A 26 -3.79 3.58 -11.69
N GLN A 27 -4.13 3.43 -10.42
CA GLN A 27 -3.18 2.95 -9.40
C GLN A 27 -2.67 1.54 -9.73
N MET A 28 -3.57 0.63 -10.16
CA MET A 28 -3.18 -0.71 -10.60
C MET A 28 -2.29 -0.69 -11.85
N LYS A 29 -2.61 0.13 -12.85
CA LYS A 29 -1.77 0.26 -14.05
C LYS A 29 -0.38 0.80 -13.71
N TYR A 30 -0.31 1.80 -12.83
CA TYR A 30 0.96 2.36 -12.37
C TYR A 30 1.79 1.33 -11.61
N ALA A 31 1.18 0.61 -10.67
CA ALA A 31 1.85 -0.48 -9.96
C ALA A 31 2.35 -1.60 -10.88
N ASN A 32 1.53 -2.01 -11.86
CA ASN A 32 1.96 -2.96 -12.88
C ASN A 32 3.13 -2.42 -13.70
N ALA A 33 3.12 -1.14 -14.07
CA ALA A 33 4.22 -0.52 -14.80
C ALA A 33 5.51 -0.42 -13.98
N LEU A 34 5.40 -0.23 -12.65
CA LEU A 34 6.52 -0.30 -11.72
C LEU A 34 7.01 -1.75 -11.48
N GLY A 35 6.24 -2.75 -11.89
CA GLY A 35 6.54 -4.16 -11.62
C GLY A 35 6.46 -4.51 -10.13
N VAL A 36 5.70 -3.76 -9.33
CA VAL A 36 5.59 -4.05 -7.90
C VAL A 36 4.70 -5.27 -7.64
N PRO A 37 5.08 -6.15 -6.71
CA PRO A 37 4.30 -7.34 -6.40
C PRO A 37 3.06 -7.05 -5.55
N PHE A 38 3.06 -5.96 -4.80
CA PHE A 38 1.99 -5.58 -3.88
C PHE A 38 1.57 -4.13 -4.11
N VAL A 39 0.28 -3.87 -3.96
CA VAL A 39 -0.30 -2.52 -4.08
C VAL A 39 -1.11 -2.23 -2.83
N LEU A 40 -0.77 -1.12 -2.17
CA LEU A 40 -1.50 -0.63 -1.00
C LEU A 40 -2.45 0.48 -1.45
N VAL A 41 -3.72 0.30 -1.17
CA VAL A 41 -4.75 1.30 -1.45
C VAL A 41 -5.11 1.98 -0.13
N ILE A 42 -4.92 3.30 -0.11
CA ILE A 42 -5.18 4.16 1.05
C ILE A 42 -6.22 5.19 0.64
N GLY A 43 -7.47 4.95 0.98
CA GLY A 43 -8.55 5.92 0.83
C GLY A 43 -8.87 6.62 2.15
N GLU A 44 -9.92 7.42 2.12
CA GLU A 44 -10.40 8.17 3.27
C GLU A 44 -11.01 7.25 4.34
N ALA A 45 -11.67 6.16 3.91
CA ALA A 45 -12.22 5.15 4.79
C ALA A 45 -11.12 4.37 5.52
N GLU A 46 -10.06 3.98 4.81
CA GLU A 46 -8.88 3.29 5.36
C GLU A 46 -8.13 4.15 6.37
N ARG A 47 -8.05 5.46 6.11
CA ARG A 47 -7.48 6.42 7.06
C ARG A 47 -8.31 6.53 8.35
N SER A 48 -9.63 6.35 8.26
CA SER A 48 -10.52 6.39 9.42
C SER A 48 -10.58 5.05 10.17
N SER A 49 -10.41 3.92 9.50
CA SER A 49 -10.44 2.58 10.10
C SER A 49 -9.07 2.11 10.61
N GLY A 50 -7.98 2.68 10.08
CA GLY A 50 -6.61 2.21 10.34
C GLY A 50 -6.22 0.96 9.54
N LEU A 51 -7.11 0.43 8.71
CA LEU A 51 -6.88 -0.74 7.86
C LEU A 51 -6.67 -0.31 6.41
N LEU A 52 -5.65 -0.85 5.77
CA LEU A 52 -5.28 -0.59 4.39
C LEU A 52 -5.66 -1.79 3.53
N ALA A 53 -6.09 -1.56 2.30
CA ALA A 53 -6.32 -2.66 1.36
C ALA A 53 -5.00 -3.00 0.67
N CYS A 54 -4.42 -4.14 1.01
CA CYS A 54 -3.25 -4.70 0.34
C CYS A 54 -3.70 -5.67 -0.75
N LYS A 55 -3.30 -5.38 -1.99
CA LYS A 55 -3.57 -6.21 -3.15
C LYS A 55 -2.30 -6.90 -3.60
N ASP A 56 -2.33 -8.23 -3.61
CA ASP A 56 -1.29 -9.05 -4.23
C ASP A 56 -1.51 -9.09 -5.74
N MET A 57 -0.56 -8.54 -6.50
CA MET A 57 -0.64 -8.50 -7.97
C MET A 57 -0.26 -9.84 -8.61
N ARG A 58 0.38 -10.75 -7.86
CA ARG A 58 0.76 -12.09 -8.30
C ARG A 58 -0.42 -13.06 -8.15
N GLN A 59 -1.10 -13.03 -7.01
CA GLN A 59 -2.26 -13.90 -6.73
C GLN A 59 -3.60 -13.27 -7.13
N GLY A 60 -3.67 -11.95 -7.28
CA GLY A 60 -4.91 -11.21 -7.53
C GLY A 60 -5.78 -11.01 -6.28
N ASN A 61 -5.36 -11.53 -5.13
CA ASN A 61 -6.08 -11.44 -3.87
C ASN A 61 -5.95 -10.05 -3.25
N GLN A 62 -7.00 -9.63 -2.56
CA GLN A 62 -7.05 -8.38 -1.79
C GLN A 62 -7.36 -8.71 -0.34
N GLU A 63 -6.52 -8.24 0.57
CA GLU A 63 -6.69 -8.38 2.02
C GLU A 63 -6.71 -7.00 2.68
N SER A 64 -7.43 -6.87 3.79
CA SER A 64 -7.41 -5.65 4.61
C SER A 64 -6.46 -5.89 5.77
N ILE A 65 -5.37 -5.13 5.81
CA ILE A 65 -4.27 -5.27 6.76
C ILE A 65 -3.89 -3.88 7.26
N ASP A 66 -3.55 -3.75 8.53
CA ASP A 66 -3.11 -2.48 9.09
C ASP A 66 -1.71 -2.08 8.59
N ILE A 67 -1.31 -0.84 8.84
CA ILE A 67 0.01 -0.36 8.44
C ILE A 67 1.14 -1.19 9.05
N GLN A 68 0.95 -1.69 10.26
CA GLN A 68 1.95 -2.50 10.96
C GLN A 68 2.14 -3.85 10.28
N GLY A 69 1.06 -4.56 9.97
CA GLY A 69 1.11 -5.83 9.27
C GLY A 69 1.64 -5.70 7.84
N VAL A 70 1.38 -4.57 7.17
CA VAL A 70 2.02 -4.24 5.88
C VAL A 70 3.53 -4.14 6.05
N ILE A 71 3.99 -3.40 7.07
CA ILE A 71 5.42 -3.25 7.35
C ILE A 71 6.04 -4.62 7.61
N ASP A 72 5.48 -5.41 8.54
CA ASP A 72 6.00 -6.75 8.86
C ASP A 72 6.06 -7.66 7.63
N ARG A 73 5.07 -7.58 6.76
CA ARG A 73 5.02 -8.39 5.53
C ARG A 73 6.05 -7.96 4.48
N LEU A 74 6.42 -6.69 4.45
CA LEU A 74 7.43 -6.16 3.53
C LEU A 74 8.85 -6.25 4.10
N THR A 75 9.02 -6.18 5.43
CA THR A 75 10.32 -6.35 6.09
C THR A 75 10.69 -7.80 6.33
N GLY A 76 9.71 -8.72 6.39
CA GLY A 76 9.95 -10.15 6.56
C GLY A 76 10.63 -10.45 7.90
N SER A 77 9.89 -10.31 9.00
CA SER A 77 10.29 -10.87 10.29
C SER A 77 10.09 -12.39 10.32
#